data_AF-A0A142XBI3-F1
#
_entry.id   AF-A0A142XBI3-F1
#
_cell.length_a   1.000
_cell.length_b   1.000
_cell.length_c   1.000
_cell.angle_alpha   90.00
_cell.angle_beta   90.00
_cell.angle_gamma   90.00
#
_symmetry.space_group_name_H-M   'P 1'
#
loop_
_entity.id
_entity.type
_entity.pdbx_description
1 polymer ?
#
loop_
_entity_poly.entity_id
_entity_poly.type
_entity_poly.pdbx_seq_one_letter_code
_entity_poly.pdbx_strand_id
1 'polypeptide(L)'
;MEHPDWSAFMAAILADPDDDTVRLVAADFLEENGDPDRATFIRIQCELARLEAHGAAVSPEADELRKKERAFLGARSVFRLLWAADACPELVPIKPPPRGASPLAMPQVEGAEKLTWRRGFVERVHCPVAEWLRHGAAVRARQPVRVVSFSTSAHHIARDLWYTNFAALRGLRELWMSAVLPEEGEFVSWLNQQLPGTKVVGVPF
;
A
#
# COMPACT_ATOMS: atom_id res chain seq x y z
N MET A 1 -9.09 -13.25 -10.16
CA MET A 1 -8.60 -13.85 -11.41
C MET A 1 -7.16 -14.26 -11.14
N GLU A 2 -6.93 -15.50 -10.73
CA GLU A 2 -5.56 -16.02 -10.54
C GLU A 2 -5.13 -16.64 -11.86
N HIS A 3 -4.55 -15.83 -12.75
CA HIS A 3 -3.80 -16.41 -13.85
C HIS A 3 -2.48 -16.94 -13.29
N PRO A 4 -2.08 -18.19 -13.58
CA PRO A 4 -0.87 -18.79 -13.00
C PRO A 4 0.38 -17.90 -13.19
N ASP A 5 0.47 -17.22 -14.33
CA ASP A 5 1.60 -16.34 -14.67
C ASP A 5 1.62 -15.01 -13.91
N TRP A 6 0.50 -14.56 -13.33
CA TRP A 6 0.45 -13.34 -12.52
C TRP A 6 1.40 -13.43 -11.31
N SER A 7 1.55 -14.63 -10.75
CA SER A 7 2.46 -14.88 -9.62
C SER A 7 3.93 -14.57 -9.95
N ALA A 8 4.36 -14.83 -11.20
CA ALA A 8 5.73 -14.56 -11.64
C ALA A 8 5.98 -13.05 -11.80
N PHE A 9 5.03 -12.31 -12.38
CA PHE A 9 5.08 -10.85 -12.45
C PHE A 9 5.14 -10.24 -11.05
N MET A 10 4.30 -10.73 -10.12
CA MET A 10 4.32 -10.26 -8.75
C MET A 10 5.65 -10.55 -8.05
N ALA A 11 6.21 -11.74 -8.22
CA ALA A 11 7.51 -12.07 -7.65
C ALA A 11 8.62 -11.14 -8.15
N ALA A 12 8.64 -10.84 -9.46
CA ALA A 12 9.60 -9.92 -10.05
C ALA A 12 9.42 -8.47 -9.56
N ILE A 13 8.18 -7.98 -9.49
CA ILE A 13 7.85 -6.64 -8.96
C ILE A 13 8.21 -6.51 -7.47
N LEU A 14 8.05 -7.58 -6.68
CA LEU A 14 8.44 -7.58 -5.27
C LEU A 14 9.96 -7.61 -5.10
N ALA A 15 10.68 -8.27 -6.01
CA ALA A 15 12.13 -8.34 -6.01
C ALA A 15 12.79 -7.00 -6.36
N ASP A 16 12.25 -6.28 -7.36
CA ASP A 16 12.66 -4.92 -7.71
C ASP A 16 11.45 -3.98 -7.84
N PRO A 17 11.02 -3.34 -6.73
CA PRO A 17 9.88 -2.44 -6.73
C PRO A 17 10.05 -1.18 -7.59
N ASP A 18 11.26 -0.77 -7.95
CA ASP A 18 11.48 0.46 -8.70
C ASP A 18 11.60 0.23 -10.22
N ASP A 19 11.67 -1.02 -10.68
CA ASP A 19 11.74 -1.37 -12.10
C ASP A 19 10.37 -1.22 -12.80
N ASP A 20 10.28 -0.22 -13.68
CA ASP A 20 9.12 -0.01 -14.52
C ASP A 20 8.99 -1.05 -15.64
N THR A 21 10.08 -1.69 -16.06
CA THR A 21 10.08 -2.64 -17.18
C THR A 21 9.13 -3.80 -16.89
N VAL A 22 9.32 -4.48 -15.76
CA VAL A 22 8.45 -5.60 -15.36
C VAL A 22 7.01 -5.14 -15.14
N ARG A 23 6.80 -3.92 -14.63
CA ARG A 23 5.46 -3.36 -14.39
C ARG A 23 4.72 -3.07 -15.70
N LEU A 24 5.42 -2.59 -16.72
CA LEU A 24 4.84 -2.34 -18.04
C LEU A 24 4.51 -3.66 -18.75
N VAL A 25 5.38 -4.67 -18.67
CA VAL A 25 5.07 -6.01 -19.19
C VAL A 25 3.87 -6.62 -18.46
N ALA A 26 3.79 -6.45 -17.13
CA ALA A 26 2.62 -6.88 -16.35
C ALA A 26 1.34 -6.13 -16.76
N ALA A 27 1.44 -4.85 -17.16
CA ALA A 27 0.32 -4.09 -17.70
C ALA A 27 -0.14 -4.64 -19.05
N ASP A 28 0.79 -4.94 -19.97
CA ASP A 28 0.46 -5.57 -21.26
C ASP A 28 -0.28 -6.90 -21.04
N PHE A 29 0.23 -7.72 -20.13
CA PHE A 29 -0.42 -8.98 -19.73
C PHE A 29 -1.84 -8.76 -19.19
N LEU A 30 -2.05 -7.79 -18.30
CA LEU A 30 -3.37 -7.49 -17.74
C LEU A 30 -4.36 -7.03 -18.82
N GLU A 31 -3.91 -6.21 -19.77
CA GLU A 31 -4.74 -5.76 -20.89
C GLU A 31 -5.18 -6.92 -21.78
N GLU A 32 -4.26 -7.82 -22.12
CA GLU A 32 -4.54 -9.03 -22.90
C GLU A 32 -5.47 -10.01 -22.17
N ASN A 33 -5.47 -9.99 -20.83
CA ASN A 33 -6.24 -10.92 -19.99
C ASN A 33 -7.53 -10.30 -19.40
N GLY A 34 -8.03 -9.20 -19.99
CA GLY A 34 -9.34 -8.65 -19.65
C GLY A 34 -9.36 -7.70 -18.45
N ASP A 35 -8.21 -7.13 -18.08
CA ASP A 35 -8.07 -6.08 -17.07
C ASP A 35 -7.36 -4.82 -17.63
N PRO A 36 -7.87 -4.22 -18.73
CA PRO A 36 -7.27 -3.06 -19.38
C PRO A 36 -7.26 -1.81 -18.50
N ASP A 37 -8.21 -1.74 -17.57
CA ASP A 37 -8.31 -0.67 -16.59
C ASP A 37 -7.10 -0.68 -15.65
N ARG A 38 -6.76 -1.85 -15.07
CA ARG A 38 -5.59 -1.98 -14.20
C ARG A 38 -4.28 -1.78 -14.96
N ALA A 39 -4.20 -2.29 -16.19
CA ALA A 39 -3.06 -2.06 -17.08
C ALA A 39 -2.80 -0.56 -17.30
N THR A 40 -3.84 0.17 -17.69
CA THR A 40 -3.76 1.61 -17.93
C THR A 40 -3.40 2.38 -16.65
N PHE A 41 -3.95 1.99 -15.50
CA PHE A 41 -3.59 2.60 -14.22
C PHE A 41 -2.10 2.41 -13.88
N ILE A 42 -1.54 1.21 -14.10
CA ILE A 42 -0.10 0.95 -13.91
C ILE A 42 0.73 1.87 -14.81
N ARG A 43 0.39 1.96 -16.11
CA ARG A 43 1.12 2.80 -17.08
C ARG A 43 1.11 4.28 -16.68
N ILE A 44 -0.07 4.82 -16.30
CA ILE A 44 -0.21 6.20 -15.82
C ILE A 44 0.67 6.44 -14.59
N GLN A 45 0.66 5.53 -13.62
CA GLN A 45 1.43 5.67 -12.39
C GLN A 45 2.95 5.55 -12.61
N CYS A 46 3.40 4.69 -13.53
CA CYS A 46 4.81 4.60 -13.91
C CYS A 46 5.28 5.89 -14.57
N GLU A 47 4.47 6.44 -15.48
CA GLU A 47 4.78 7.72 -16.14
C GLU A 47 4.83 8.89 -15.13
N LEU A 48 3.86 8.96 -14.22
CA LEU A 48 3.88 9.97 -13.15
C LEU A 48 5.13 9.86 -12.27
N ALA A 49 5.55 8.65 -11.93
CA ALA A 49 6.77 8.42 -11.15
C ALA A 49 8.04 8.79 -11.92
N ARG A 50 8.07 8.55 -13.24
CA ARG A 50 9.16 8.98 -14.14
C ARG A 50 9.26 10.50 -14.22
N LEU A 51 8.14 11.20 -14.42
CA LEU A 51 8.09 12.66 -14.43
C LEU A 51 8.55 13.24 -13.09
N GLU A 52 8.15 12.63 -11.97
CA GLU A 52 8.63 13.03 -10.64
C GLU A 52 10.15 12.87 -10.52
N ALA A 53 10.71 11.73 -10.95
CA ALA A 53 12.15 11.47 -10.89
C ALA A 53 12.97 12.47 -11.74
N HIS A 54 12.41 12.97 -12.84
CA HIS A 54 13.04 13.98 -13.70
C HIS A 54 12.75 15.43 -13.27
N GLY A 55 12.13 15.67 -12.11
CA GLY A 55 11.82 17.01 -11.62
C GLY A 55 10.66 17.70 -12.36
N ALA A 56 9.89 16.96 -13.15
CA ALA A 56 8.74 17.44 -13.93
C ALA A 56 7.39 17.13 -13.28
N ALA A 57 7.35 16.92 -11.96
CA ALA A 57 6.16 16.52 -11.21
C ALA A 57 4.99 17.52 -11.30
N VAL A 58 5.26 18.81 -11.57
CA VAL A 58 4.26 19.88 -11.68
C VAL A 58 4.05 20.35 -13.13
N SER A 59 4.46 19.54 -14.10
CA SER A 59 4.27 19.85 -15.51
C SER A 59 2.79 19.70 -15.95
N PRO A 60 2.37 20.38 -17.02
CA PRO A 60 1.05 20.16 -17.62
C PRO A 60 0.79 18.70 -18.00
N GLU A 61 1.84 17.98 -18.43
CA GLU A 61 1.78 16.55 -18.73
C GLU A 61 1.43 15.72 -17.49
N ALA A 62 2.10 15.96 -16.36
CA ALA A 62 1.80 15.31 -15.09
C ALA A 62 0.36 15.61 -14.62
N ASP A 63 -0.12 16.83 -14.85
CA ASP A 63 -1.49 17.22 -14.47
C ASP A 63 -2.55 16.51 -15.32
N GLU A 64 -2.33 16.34 -16.62
CA GLU A 64 -3.21 15.54 -17.48
C GLU A 64 -3.22 14.06 -17.07
N LEU A 65 -2.07 13.51 -16.70
CA LEU A 65 -1.99 12.14 -16.19
C LEU A 65 -2.74 11.99 -14.86
N ARG A 66 -2.63 12.94 -13.93
CA ARG A 66 -3.40 12.93 -12.68
C ARG A 66 -4.90 13.10 -12.90
N LYS A 67 -5.31 13.85 -13.92
CA LYS A 67 -6.73 13.93 -14.32
C LYS A 67 -7.22 12.56 -14.79
N LYS A 68 -6.47 11.87 -15.65
CA LYS A 68 -6.77 10.50 -16.10
C LYS A 68 -6.80 9.51 -14.94
N GLU A 69 -5.82 9.58 -14.04
CA GLU A 69 -5.76 8.76 -12.81
C GLU A 69 -7.03 8.92 -11.96
N ARG A 70 -7.48 10.16 -11.73
CA ARG A 70 -8.70 10.45 -10.95
C ARG A 70 -9.99 10.07 -11.68
N ALA A 71 -9.97 10.03 -13.00
CA ALA A 71 -11.12 9.74 -13.85
C ALA A 71 -11.35 8.25 -14.10
N PHE A 72 -10.57 7.37 -13.48
CA PHE A 72 -10.87 5.94 -13.51
C PHE A 72 -12.24 5.68 -12.88
N LEU A 73 -13.18 5.13 -13.64
CA LEU A 73 -14.60 4.93 -13.26
C LEU A 73 -15.11 3.49 -13.47
N GLY A 74 -14.21 2.53 -13.74
CA GLY A 74 -14.60 1.14 -14.03
C GLY A 74 -15.30 0.44 -12.86
N ALA A 75 -15.74 -0.82 -13.03
CA ALA A 75 -16.43 -1.62 -12.00
C ALA A 75 -15.66 -1.77 -10.67
N ARG A 76 -14.39 -1.34 -10.66
CA ARG A 76 -13.49 -1.31 -9.52
C ARG A 76 -13.05 0.11 -9.11
N SER A 77 -13.64 1.17 -9.66
CA SER A 77 -13.38 2.56 -9.29
C SER A 77 -14.65 3.42 -9.20
N VAL A 78 -15.09 3.59 -7.95
CA VAL A 78 -15.75 4.81 -7.41
C VAL A 78 -15.24 5.04 -5.98
N PHE A 79 -14.78 3.98 -5.30
CA PHE A 79 -14.01 4.05 -4.07
C PHE A 79 -12.59 3.56 -4.35
N ARG A 80 -11.60 4.48 -4.28
CA ARG A 80 -10.18 4.11 -4.37
C ARG A 80 -9.75 3.03 -3.35
N LEU A 81 -10.54 2.85 -2.29
CA LEU A 81 -10.37 1.77 -1.31
C LEU A 81 -10.79 0.38 -1.84
N LEU A 82 -11.67 0.27 -2.84
CA LEU A 82 -12.11 -1.03 -3.38
C LEU A 82 -11.00 -1.74 -4.18
N TRP A 83 -10.20 -1.03 -4.98
CA TRP A 83 -8.98 -1.60 -5.56
C TRP A 83 -8.00 -2.09 -4.51
N ALA A 84 -8.01 -1.41 -3.36
CA ALA A 84 -7.19 -1.76 -2.22
C ALA A 84 -7.72 -3.01 -1.49
N ALA A 85 -9.03 -3.21 -1.45
CA ALA A 85 -9.66 -4.45 -0.96
C ALA A 85 -9.35 -5.64 -1.85
N ASP A 86 -9.28 -5.48 -3.18
CA ASP A 86 -8.80 -6.55 -4.07
C ASP A 86 -7.29 -6.80 -3.88
N ALA A 87 -6.50 -5.74 -3.69
CA ALA A 87 -5.05 -5.80 -3.56
C ALA A 87 -4.56 -6.37 -2.22
N CYS A 88 -5.30 -6.07 -1.14
CA CYS A 88 -5.00 -6.35 0.26
C CYS A 88 -6.29 -6.70 1.05
N PRO A 89 -7.04 -7.75 0.67
CA PRO A 89 -8.35 -8.04 1.27
C PRO A 89 -8.29 -8.25 2.78
N GLU A 90 -7.17 -8.74 3.29
CA GLU A 90 -6.94 -8.96 4.70
C GLU A 90 -6.82 -7.65 5.50
N LEU A 91 -6.30 -6.59 4.88
CA LEU A 91 -6.08 -5.30 5.54
C LEU A 91 -7.16 -4.27 5.21
N VAL A 92 -7.98 -4.52 4.20
CA VAL A 92 -9.07 -3.63 3.76
C VAL A 92 -10.38 -4.43 3.68
N PRO A 93 -10.83 -5.06 4.79
CA PRO A 93 -12.07 -5.83 4.78
C PRO A 93 -13.27 -4.92 4.49
N ILE A 94 -14.05 -5.31 3.49
CA ILE A 94 -15.33 -4.66 3.16
C ILE A 94 -16.43 -5.38 3.95
N LYS A 95 -17.15 -4.64 4.79
CA LYS A 95 -18.33 -5.13 5.49
C LYS A 95 -19.62 -4.63 4.86
N PRO A 96 -20.67 -5.48 4.83
CA PRO A 96 -21.97 -5.01 4.41
C PRO A 96 -22.48 -3.92 5.37
N PRO A 97 -23.35 -3.01 4.90
CA PRO A 97 -24.00 -2.05 5.77
C PRO A 97 -24.72 -2.77 6.93
N PRO A 98 -24.79 -2.15 8.12
CA PRO A 98 -25.51 -2.74 9.25
C PRO A 98 -26.98 -2.99 8.90
N ARG A 99 -27.61 -3.98 9.54
CA ARG A 99 -29.04 -4.25 9.33
C ARG A 99 -29.87 -3.00 9.64
N GLY A 100 -30.79 -2.66 8.74
CA GLY A 100 -31.61 -1.45 8.84
C GLY A 100 -30.96 -0.19 8.25
N ALA A 101 -29.77 -0.28 7.67
CA ALA A 101 -29.18 0.82 6.91
C ALA A 101 -29.97 1.13 5.63
N SER A 102 -29.85 2.37 5.15
CA SER A 102 -30.43 2.82 3.88
C SER A 102 -30.03 1.89 2.72
N PRO A 103 -30.91 1.64 1.73
CA PRO A 103 -30.54 0.93 0.49
C PRO A 103 -29.41 1.59 -0.30
N LEU A 104 -29.14 2.88 -0.06
CA LEU A 104 -28.02 3.63 -0.64
C LEU A 104 -26.78 3.65 0.27
N ALA A 105 -26.81 2.94 1.41
CA ALA A 105 -25.68 2.90 2.33
C ALA A 105 -24.52 2.18 1.66
N MET A 106 -23.38 2.86 1.61
CA MET A 106 -22.16 2.30 1.07
C MET A 106 -21.60 1.24 2.02
N PRO A 107 -20.94 0.19 1.49
CA PRO A 107 -20.18 -0.76 2.31
C PRO A 107 -19.17 -0.04 3.20
N GLN A 108 -18.96 -0.55 4.41
CA GLN A 108 -17.96 -0.02 5.33
C GLN A 108 -16.61 -0.67 5.03
N VAL A 109 -15.54 0.12 5.05
CA VAL A 109 -14.17 -0.35 4.93
C VAL A 109 -13.52 -0.22 6.31
N GLU A 110 -13.00 -1.32 6.84
CA GLU A 110 -12.24 -1.34 8.09
C GLU A 110 -10.75 -1.66 7.81
N GLY A 111 -9.91 -1.66 8.85
CA GLY A 111 -8.49 -2.02 8.75
C GLY A 111 -7.60 -0.83 8.43
N ALA A 112 -6.99 -0.80 7.23
CA ALA A 112 -6.18 0.32 6.80
C ALA A 112 -7.03 1.57 6.56
N GLU A 113 -6.64 2.65 7.23
CA GLU A 113 -7.32 3.94 7.19
C GLU A 113 -6.99 4.71 5.92
N LYS A 114 -5.75 4.56 5.40
CA LYS A 114 -5.32 5.19 4.16
C LYS A 114 -4.27 4.36 3.44
N LEU A 115 -4.41 4.27 2.12
CA LEU A 115 -3.46 3.62 1.23
C LEU A 115 -3.01 4.60 0.15
N THR A 116 -1.72 4.57 -0.18
CA THR A 116 -1.16 5.37 -1.28
C THR A 116 -0.57 4.43 -2.32
N TRP A 117 -0.96 4.68 -3.56
CA TRP A 117 -0.50 3.93 -4.70
C TRP A 117 0.74 4.61 -5.30
N ARG A 118 1.66 3.79 -5.79
CA ARG A 118 2.78 4.25 -6.62
C ARG A 118 3.10 3.16 -7.64
N ARG A 119 3.39 3.57 -8.88
CA ARG A 119 3.67 2.66 -10.01
C ARG A 119 2.62 1.53 -10.17
N GLY A 120 1.35 1.81 -9.83
CA GLY A 120 0.22 0.90 -10.00
C GLY A 120 -0.05 -0.08 -8.85
N PHE A 121 0.67 0.01 -7.73
CA PHE A 121 0.51 -0.88 -6.58
C PHE A 121 0.52 -0.12 -5.25
N VAL A 122 0.11 -0.78 -4.18
CA VAL A 122 0.14 -0.18 -2.84
C VAL A 122 1.59 -0.06 -2.36
N GLU A 123 2.07 1.17 -2.22
CA GLU A 123 3.42 1.46 -1.73
C GLU A 123 3.40 1.91 -0.27
N ARG A 124 2.38 2.70 0.13
CA ARG A 124 2.25 3.21 1.49
C ARG A 124 0.97 2.77 2.16
N VAL A 125 1.09 2.36 3.42
CA VAL A 125 -0.02 1.92 4.26
C VAL A 125 -0.08 2.75 5.53
N HIS A 126 -1.26 3.28 5.86
CA HIS A 126 -1.56 3.89 7.15
C HIS A 126 -2.70 3.11 7.81
N CYS A 127 -2.44 2.59 9.01
CA CYS A 127 -3.37 1.70 9.71
C CYS A 127 -3.05 1.62 11.21
N PRO A 128 -3.96 1.10 12.04
CA PRO A 128 -3.62 0.73 13.41
C PRO A 128 -2.50 -0.31 13.45
N VAL A 129 -1.62 -0.25 14.46
CA VAL A 129 -0.49 -1.19 14.59
C VAL A 129 -0.96 -2.65 14.69
N ALA A 130 -2.08 -2.89 15.37
CA ALA A 130 -2.65 -4.22 15.54
C ALA A 130 -3.07 -4.87 14.21
N GLU A 131 -3.60 -4.07 13.28
CA GLU A 131 -4.00 -4.55 11.95
C GLU A 131 -2.79 -4.93 11.11
N TRP A 132 -1.73 -4.12 11.17
CA TRP A 132 -0.48 -4.44 10.48
C TRP A 132 0.18 -5.70 11.04
N LEU A 133 0.24 -5.87 12.36
CA LEU A 133 0.82 -7.07 12.97
C LEU A 133 0.00 -8.34 12.66
N ARG A 134 -1.28 -8.21 12.32
CA ARG A 134 -2.11 -9.35 11.93
C ARG A 134 -1.96 -9.69 10.44
N HIS A 135 -1.83 -8.70 9.58
CA HIS A 135 -2.02 -8.87 8.13
C HIS A 135 -0.82 -8.42 7.26
N GLY A 136 0.14 -7.70 7.82
CA GLY A 136 1.23 -7.06 7.08
C GLY A 136 2.09 -8.03 6.26
N ALA A 137 2.31 -9.25 6.78
CA ALA A 137 3.04 -10.28 6.04
C ALA A 137 2.29 -10.72 4.76
N ALA A 138 0.98 -10.96 4.85
CA ALA A 138 0.15 -11.33 3.71
C ALA A 138 0.06 -10.19 2.69
N VAL A 139 -0.07 -8.95 3.17
CA VAL A 139 -0.05 -7.75 2.32
C VAL A 139 1.26 -7.63 1.55
N ARG A 140 2.41 -7.80 2.22
CA ARG A 140 3.73 -7.69 1.57
C ARG A 140 4.07 -8.85 0.64
N ALA A 141 3.40 -9.98 0.76
CA ALA A 141 3.51 -11.06 -0.21
C ALA A 141 2.81 -10.75 -1.55
N ARG A 142 1.96 -9.72 -1.60
CA ARG A 142 1.15 -9.36 -2.77
C ARG A 142 1.32 -7.92 -3.24
N GLN A 143 1.91 -7.05 -2.41
CA GLN A 143 2.10 -5.64 -2.71
C GLN A 143 3.53 -5.20 -2.37
N PRO A 144 4.18 -4.39 -3.22
CA PRO A 144 5.49 -3.81 -2.97
C PRO A 144 5.42 -2.65 -1.97
N VAL A 145 4.87 -2.90 -0.77
CA VAL A 145 4.79 -1.89 0.29
C VAL A 145 6.19 -1.51 0.75
N ARG A 146 6.48 -0.21 0.75
CA ARG A 146 7.76 0.38 1.16
C ARG A 146 7.63 1.27 2.38
N VAL A 147 6.44 1.79 2.67
CA VAL A 147 6.22 2.69 3.81
C VAL A 147 5.00 2.24 4.61
N VAL A 148 5.16 2.18 5.92
CA VAL A 148 4.06 1.90 6.84
C VAL A 148 4.00 3.01 7.87
N SER A 149 2.80 3.45 8.23
CA SER A 149 2.54 4.44 9.27
C SER A 149 1.48 3.90 10.21
N PHE A 150 1.76 3.92 11.51
CA PHE A 150 0.79 3.52 12.53
C PHE A 150 -0.03 4.71 13.02
N SER A 151 -1.36 4.57 12.99
CA SER A 151 -2.31 5.54 13.55
C SER A 151 -2.51 5.38 15.06
N THR A 152 -2.10 4.23 15.61
CA THR A 152 -2.20 3.94 17.04
C THR A 152 -0.82 3.71 17.66
N SER A 153 -0.70 3.98 18.95
CA SER A 153 0.57 3.84 19.66
C SER A 153 1.04 2.37 19.69
N ALA A 154 2.32 2.18 19.38
CA ALA A 154 2.95 0.88 19.20
C ALA A 154 3.73 0.41 20.44
N HIS A 155 4.07 1.32 21.37
CA HIS A 155 5.04 1.03 22.44
C HIS A 155 4.52 0.07 23.51
N HIS A 156 3.19 0.01 23.72
CA HIS A 156 2.55 -0.93 24.64
C HIS A 156 2.50 -2.36 24.09
N ILE A 157 2.78 -2.56 22.80
CA ILE A 157 2.72 -3.89 22.18
C ILE A 157 3.88 -4.74 22.71
N ALA A 158 3.56 -5.94 23.18
CA ALA A 158 4.53 -6.88 23.72
C ALA A 158 5.61 -7.24 22.68
N ARG A 159 6.86 -7.35 23.13
CA ARG A 159 8.05 -7.51 22.26
C ARG A 159 8.04 -8.82 21.47
N ASP A 160 7.49 -9.89 22.03
CA ASP A 160 7.30 -11.18 21.39
C ASP A 160 6.47 -11.08 20.10
N LEU A 161 5.38 -10.29 20.12
CA LEU A 161 4.55 -10.05 18.94
C LEU A 161 5.30 -9.30 17.83
N TRP A 162 6.30 -8.49 18.17
CA TRP A 162 7.17 -7.85 17.18
C TRP A 162 8.15 -8.84 16.56
N TYR A 163 8.76 -9.70 17.36
CA TYR A 163 9.72 -10.70 16.85
C TYR A 163 9.08 -11.64 15.83
N THR A 164 7.82 -12.03 16.03
CA THR A 164 7.08 -12.85 15.07
C THR A 164 6.71 -12.09 13.79
N ASN A 165 6.71 -10.76 13.81
CA ASN A 165 6.24 -9.90 12.72
C ASN A 165 7.33 -9.10 12.01
N PHE A 166 8.60 -9.20 12.42
CA PHE A 166 9.70 -8.49 11.77
C PHE A 166 9.84 -8.81 10.29
N ALA A 167 9.45 -10.01 9.84
CA ALA A 167 9.40 -10.34 8.42
C ALA A 167 8.53 -9.34 7.61
N ALA A 168 7.41 -8.88 8.18
CA ALA A 168 6.54 -7.89 7.55
C ALA A 168 7.13 -6.47 7.56
N LEU A 169 8.15 -6.19 8.36
CA LEU A 169 8.75 -4.85 8.51
C LEU A 169 10.12 -4.72 7.83
N ARG A 170 10.87 -5.82 7.70
CA ARG A 170 12.22 -5.80 7.11
C ARG A 170 12.20 -5.39 5.64
N GLY A 171 13.09 -4.48 5.25
CA GLY A 171 13.19 -3.98 3.89
C GLY A 171 12.15 -2.92 3.53
N LEU A 172 11.33 -2.47 4.49
CA LEU A 172 10.61 -1.20 4.33
C LEU A 172 11.62 -0.07 4.19
N ARG A 173 11.30 0.94 3.37
CA ARG A 173 12.04 2.19 3.30
C ARG A 173 11.85 2.99 4.59
N GLU A 174 10.61 3.10 5.04
CA GLU A 174 10.25 3.90 6.22
C GLU A 174 9.15 3.22 7.05
N LEU A 175 9.25 3.39 8.37
CA LEU A 175 8.23 3.00 9.33
C LEU A 175 7.94 4.19 10.25
N TRP A 176 6.72 4.70 10.22
CA TRP A 176 6.30 5.90 10.95
C TRP A 176 5.39 5.52 12.12
N MET A 177 5.61 6.13 13.28
CA MET A 177 4.77 5.90 14.48
C MET A 177 4.86 7.06 15.47
N SER A 178 4.00 7.00 16.49
CA SER A 178 3.98 7.97 17.58
C SER A 178 5.29 7.93 18.34
N ALA A 179 5.82 9.12 18.67
CA ALA A 179 6.92 9.30 19.59
C ALA A 179 6.74 10.58 20.43
N VAL A 180 5.57 10.71 21.03
CA VAL A 180 5.22 11.85 21.91
C VAL A 180 5.79 11.64 23.31
N LEU A 181 5.75 10.40 23.80
CA LEU A 181 6.21 10.05 25.15
C LEU A 181 7.67 9.56 25.14
N PRO A 182 8.44 9.77 26.22
CA PRO A 182 9.83 9.27 26.30
C PRO A 182 9.96 7.77 26.00
N GLU A 183 9.06 6.95 26.53
CA GLU A 183 9.00 5.51 26.31
C GLU A 183 8.73 5.15 24.83
N GLU A 184 8.01 5.98 24.09
CA GLU A 184 7.83 5.80 22.65
C GLU A 184 9.12 6.13 21.89
N GLY A 185 9.88 7.13 22.32
CA GLY A 185 11.20 7.45 21.75
C GLY A 185 12.22 6.33 21.95
N GLU A 186 12.24 5.74 23.15
CA GLU A 186 13.05 4.54 23.44
C GLU A 186 12.60 3.34 22.59
N PHE A 187 11.29 3.17 22.43
CA PHE A 187 10.71 2.11 21.60
C PHE A 187 11.09 2.25 20.12
N VAL A 188 11.02 3.47 19.56
CA VAL A 188 11.47 3.79 18.20
C VAL A 188 12.96 3.46 18.04
N SER A 189 13.78 3.85 19.01
CA SER A 189 15.22 3.58 19.01
C SER A 189 15.52 2.08 19.01
N TRP A 190 14.79 1.30 19.81
CA TRP A 190 14.89 -0.16 19.80
C TRP A 190 14.48 -0.75 18.45
N LEU A 191 13.34 -0.33 17.88
CA LEU A 191 12.87 -0.85 16.58
C LEU A 191 13.88 -0.57 15.47
N ASN A 192 14.48 0.61 15.47
CA ASN A 192 15.49 1.00 14.50
C ASN A 192 16.73 0.07 14.55
N GLN A 193 17.10 -0.43 15.73
CA GLN A 193 18.19 -1.41 15.87
C GLN A 193 17.80 -2.80 15.34
N GLN A 194 16.52 -3.17 15.43
CA GLN A 194 16.03 -4.49 15.00
C GLN A 194 15.75 -4.58 13.49
N LEU A 195 15.61 -3.43 12.82
CA LEU A 195 15.21 -3.32 11.42
C LEU A 195 16.30 -2.61 10.59
N PRO A 196 17.47 -3.24 10.38
CA PRO A 196 18.53 -2.64 9.57
C PRO A 196 18.02 -2.33 8.16
N GLY A 197 18.33 -1.12 7.66
CA GLY A 197 17.90 -0.64 6.34
C GLY A 197 16.49 -0.04 6.29
N THR A 198 15.72 -0.11 7.38
CA THR A 198 14.44 0.59 7.52
C THR A 198 14.61 1.82 8.39
N LYS A 199 14.22 2.99 7.86
CA LYS A 199 14.22 4.23 8.64
C LYS A 199 12.98 4.27 9.54
N VAL A 200 13.16 4.06 10.83
CA VAL A 200 12.07 4.21 11.81
C VAL A 200 11.96 5.67 12.23
N VAL A 201 10.79 6.28 12.03
CA VAL A 201 10.52 7.70 12.26
C VAL A 201 9.47 7.82 13.36
N GLY A 202 9.87 8.41 14.48
CA GLY A 202 8.95 8.86 15.53
C GLY A 202 8.43 10.26 15.20
N VAL A 203 7.11 10.44 15.20
CA VAL A 203 6.46 11.75 15.02
C VAL A 203 5.52 12.05 16.18
N PRO A 204 5.39 13.32 16.59
CA PRO A 204 4.29 13.73 17.45
C PRO A 204 3.00 13.75 16.61
N PHE A 205 2.01 12.96 16.99
CA PHE A 205 0.67 13.00 16.38
C PHE A 205 -0.23 14.01 17.10
#